data_AF-A0AAJ0GBW9-F1
#
_entry.id   AF-A0AAJ0GBW9-F1
#
_cell.length_a   1.000
_cell.length_b   1.000
_cell.length_c   1.000
_cell.angle_alpha   90.00
_cell.angle_beta   90.00
_cell.angle_gamma   90.00
#
_symmetry.space_group_name_H-M   'P 1'
#
loop_
_entity.id
_entity.type
_entity.pdbx_description
1 polymer ?
#
loop_
_entity_poly.entity_id
_entity_poly.type
_entity_poly.pdbx_seq_one_letter_code
_entity_poly.pdbx_strand_id
1 'polypeptide(L)'
;MIELNTTVVQKRTDGSCAAYANATSCLLASATGEYSVQVKDGSISLINPRPSNVVEASNTAVTNNTINKHHLADDAGEWTKTTLSGIAAVARMQFASAVSLIQWSGVSAPQVVAYSSGWFAWQQGVENTIVGCIPDIENPTEQILNQVNELMFRVGVHYGQTYDVWKLTSPMDNGMEVDQTVTGTDVESVEVFRTEFACFAAAAAIQLFTSLVIGMTFWGYWRLGRSTSLSPLETAKAFNAAAVRDAGSNCNGREIAKLLGDRKIQYGVLDDEVEQTVAADYVPTEKLGFATGARVHRPTARHPSWSECNAMLEATFRMKRRWRRAVNHGSVVESAMTRHSVTA
;
A
#
# COMPACT_ATOMS: atom_id res chain seq x y z
N MET A 1 -42.47 18.12 10.23
CA MET A 1 -41.83 18.46 11.51
C MET A 1 -41.49 17.19 12.29
N ILE A 2 -40.21 16.88 12.37
CA ILE A 2 -39.67 15.96 13.36
C ILE A 2 -39.46 16.82 14.61
N GLU A 3 -39.84 16.33 15.78
CA GLU A 3 -39.51 16.99 17.03
C GLU A 3 -38.75 16.00 17.91
N LEU A 4 -37.46 15.81 17.62
CA LEU A 4 -36.58 15.18 18.60
C LEU A 4 -36.30 16.23 19.66
N ASN A 5 -37.06 16.19 20.75
CA ASN A 5 -36.75 16.97 21.94
C ASN A 5 -35.53 16.34 22.62
N THR A 6 -34.38 16.95 22.39
CA THR A 6 -33.15 16.60 23.09
C THR A 6 -32.92 17.63 24.17
N THR A 7 -32.75 17.17 25.41
CA THR A 7 -32.32 18.00 26.53
C THR A 7 -30.84 17.77 26.76
N VAL A 8 -30.04 18.75 26.42
CA VAL A 8 -28.60 18.73 26.64
C VAL A 8 -28.30 19.51 27.90
N VAL A 9 -27.65 18.87 28.87
CA VAL A 9 -27.20 19.53 30.10
C VAL A 9 -25.71 19.76 30.02
N GLN A 10 -25.30 21.01 30.01
CA GLN A 10 -23.91 21.43 30.04
C GLN A 10 -23.52 21.87 31.45
N LYS A 11 -22.30 21.54 31.88
CA LYS A 11 -21.70 22.05 33.12
C LYS A 11 -20.52 22.95 32.81
N ARG A 12 -20.45 24.11 33.46
CA ARG A 12 -19.27 25.00 33.47
C ARG A 12 -18.84 25.30 34.92
N THR A 13 -17.54 25.19 35.19
CA THR A 13 -16.89 25.59 36.45
C THR A 13 -16.22 26.95 36.28
N ASP A 14 -16.27 27.77 37.33
CA ASP A 14 -15.71 29.13 37.37
C ASP A 14 -14.35 29.18 38.10
N GLY A 15 -13.66 28.04 38.20
CA GLY A 15 -12.42 27.89 38.97
C GLY A 15 -12.64 27.74 40.48
N SER A 16 -13.82 28.04 40.99
CA SER A 16 -14.32 27.50 42.26
C SER A 16 -15.11 26.22 41.94
N CYS A 17 -15.17 25.19 42.80
CA CYS A 17 -15.99 23.99 42.52
C CYS A 17 -17.51 24.27 42.42
N ALA A 18 -17.93 25.53 42.29
CA ALA A 18 -19.29 25.90 41.89
C ALA A 18 -19.55 25.46 40.44
N ALA A 19 -20.74 24.92 40.22
CA ALA A 19 -21.17 24.39 38.94
C ALA A 19 -22.48 25.05 38.52
N TYR A 20 -22.54 25.53 37.28
CA TYR A 20 -23.79 25.94 36.67
C TYR A 20 -24.23 24.85 35.68
N ALA A 21 -25.48 24.42 35.79
CA ALA A 21 -26.09 23.48 34.87
C ALA A 21 -26.97 24.25 33.89
N ASN A 22 -26.58 24.27 32.61
CA ASN A 22 -27.39 24.84 31.54
C ASN A 22 -28.09 23.72 30.80
N ALA A 23 -29.41 23.66 30.91
CA ALA A 23 -30.24 22.76 30.12
C ALA A 23 -30.69 23.47 28.84
N THR A 24 -30.30 22.93 27.69
CA THR A 24 -30.78 23.39 26.37
C THR A 24 -31.72 22.33 25.83
N SER A 25 -32.97 22.72 25.58
CA SER A 25 -33.93 21.88 24.85
C SER A 25 -33.89 22.30 23.38
N CYS A 26 -33.48 21.38 22.52
CA CYS A 26 -33.46 21.58 21.07
C CYS A 26 -34.52 20.70 20.43
N LEU A 27 -35.16 21.24 19.39
CA LEU A 27 -36.11 20.53 18.55
C LEU A 27 -35.44 20.29 17.20
N LEU A 28 -35.14 19.03 16.87
CA LEU A 28 -34.56 18.70 15.57
C LEU A 28 -35.66 18.45 14.55
N ALA A 29 -35.76 19.32 13.56
CA ALA A 29 -36.64 19.19 12.41
C ALA A 29 -35.93 18.51 11.23
N SER A 30 -36.71 17.89 10.34
CA SER A 30 -36.19 17.40 9.06
C SER A 30 -35.85 18.57 8.15
N ALA A 31 -34.71 18.47 7.48
CA ALA A 31 -34.26 19.47 6.53
C ALA A 31 -33.45 18.82 5.42
N THR A 32 -33.46 19.45 4.26
CA THR A 32 -32.58 19.14 3.14
C THR A 32 -31.31 19.96 3.29
N GLY A 33 -30.18 19.28 3.41
CA GLY A 33 -28.86 19.89 3.59
C GLY A 33 -27.97 19.66 2.37
N GLU A 34 -27.20 20.67 1.97
CA GLU A 34 -26.13 20.52 0.98
C GLU A 34 -24.81 20.19 1.67
N TYR A 35 -24.14 19.12 1.23
CA TYR A 35 -22.93 18.61 1.86
C TYR A 35 -21.76 18.50 0.87
N SER A 36 -20.57 18.93 1.31
CA SER A 36 -19.34 18.68 0.57
C SER A 36 -18.85 17.26 0.81
N VAL A 37 -18.69 16.50 -0.27
CA VAL A 37 -18.28 15.09 -0.23
C VAL A 37 -16.89 14.90 -0.84
N GLN A 38 -16.17 13.90 -0.35
CA GLN A 38 -14.94 13.39 -0.92
C GLN A 38 -15.17 11.93 -1.31
N VAL A 39 -14.83 11.60 -2.56
CA VAL A 39 -14.82 10.22 -3.04
C VAL A 39 -13.37 9.73 -3.02
N LYS A 40 -13.10 8.68 -2.26
CA LYS A 40 -11.76 8.09 -2.16
C LYS A 40 -11.88 6.57 -2.09
N ASP A 41 -11.14 5.86 -2.94
CA ASP A 41 -11.06 4.39 -2.96
C ASP A 41 -12.44 3.71 -3.05
N GLY A 42 -13.37 4.29 -3.83
CA GLY A 42 -14.75 3.80 -3.96
C GLY A 42 -15.65 4.06 -2.76
N SER A 43 -15.17 4.76 -1.74
CA SER A 43 -15.95 5.22 -0.58
C SER A 43 -16.29 6.70 -0.72
N ILE A 44 -17.50 7.08 -0.30
CA ILE A 44 -17.96 8.46 -0.25
C ILE A 44 -18.01 8.89 1.22
N SER A 45 -17.30 9.96 1.56
CA SER A 45 -17.24 10.52 2.90
C SER A 45 -17.53 12.02 2.91
N LEU A 46 -18.10 12.53 4.00
CA LEU A 46 -18.29 13.97 4.20
C LEU A 46 -16.95 14.65 4.50
N ILE A 47 -16.67 15.77 3.83
CA ILE A 47 -15.54 16.67 4.17
C ILE A 47 -15.88 17.45 5.44
N ASN A 48 -17.13 17.91 5.53
CA ASN A 48 -17.67 18.58 6.71
C ASN A 48 -19.06 17.98 7.02
N PRO A 49 -19.29 17.47 8.24
CA PRO A 49 -20.60 16.95 8.63
C PRO A 49 -21.66 18.04 8.87
N ARG A 50 -21.28 19.32 8.81
CA ARG A 50 -22.23 20.43 8.78
C ARG A 50 -22.61 20.78 7.34
N PRO A 51 -23.93 20.82 7.03
CA PRO A 51 -24.39 21.28 5.72
C PRO A 51 -24.09 22.76 5.51
N SER A 52 -23.75 23.16 4.29
CA SER A 52 -23.53 24.56 3.90
C SER A 52 -24.85 25.33 3.77
N ASN A 53 -25.85 24.67 3.21
CA ASN A 53 -27.21 25.18 3.03
C ASN A 53 -28.20 24.22 3.68
N VAL A 54 -29.17 24.76 4.42
CA VAL A 54 -30.22 23.97 5.09
C VAL A 54 -31.57 24.57 4.74
N VAL A 55 -32.44 23.76 4.16
CA VAL A 55 -33.83 24.12 3.87
C VAL A 55 -34.74 23.18 4.63
N GLU A 56 -35.65 23.73 5.45
CA GLU A 56 -36.59 22.91 6.21
C GLU A 56 -37.48 22.08 5.27
N ALA A 57 -37.60 20.79 5.54
CA ALA A 57 -38.39 19.89 4.72
C ALA A 57 -39.86 19.93 5.16
N SER A 58 -40.76 20.41 4.30
CA SER A 58 -42.18 20.59 4.63
C SER A 58 -43.01 19.30 4.68
N ASN A 59 -42.54 18.20 4.06
CA ASN A 59 -43.35 17.00 3.83
C ASN A 59 -43.01 15.78 4.71
N THR A 60 -42.05 15.88 5.63
CA THR A 60 -41.54 14.71 6.39
C THR A 60 -41.79 14.85 7.90
N ALA A 61 -43.05 14.96 8.31
CA ALA A 61 -43.39 14.99 9.73
C ALA A 61 -43.22 13.61 10.39
N VAL A 62 -42.44 13.55 11.47
CA VAL A 62 -42.22 12.36 12.30
C VAL A 62 -42.69 12.69 13.70
N THR A 63 -43.79 12.08 14.12
CA THR A 63 -44.38 12.25 15.45
C THR A 63 -43.91 11.15 16.41
N ASN A 64 -44.09 11.32 17.72
CA ASN A 64 -43.78 10.29 18.74
C ASN A 64 -44.47 8.93 18.44
N ASN A 65 -45.60 8.95 17.73
CA ASN A 65 -46.31 7.75 17.28
C ASN A 65 -45.56 7.00 16.16
N THR A 66 -44.79 7.70 15.33
CA THR A 66 -43.99 7.11 14.24
C THR A 66 -42.60 6.63 14.65
N ILE A 67 -42.04 7.13 15.77
CA ILE A 67 -40.73 6.71 16.31
C ILE A 67 -40.80 5.32 16.96
N ASN A 68 -41.93 4.99 17.60
CA ASN A 68 -42.08 3.77 18.40
C ASN A 68 -42.85 2.64 17.71
N LYS A 69 -43.36 2.86 16.50
CA LYS A 69 -44.19 1.87 15.80
C LYS A 69 -43.62 1.60 14.41
N HIS A 70 -42.96 0.46 14.26
CA HIS A 70 -42.37 0.02 12.98
C HIS A 70 -43.40 -0.14 11.86
N HIS A 71 -44.71 -0.21 12.17
CA HIS A 71 -45.80 -0.38 11.23
C HIS A 71 -47.10 0.10 11.88
N LEU A 72 -47.70 1.22 11.47
CA LEU A 72 -49.14 1.43 11.63
C LEU A 72 -49.70 2.42 10.59
N ALA A 73 -50.84 2.01 10.05
CA ALA A 73 -51.89 2.89 9.57
C ALA A 73 -52.29 3.93 10.64
N ASP A 74 -52.53 5.17 10.23
CA ASP A 74 -53.16 6.19 11.04
C ASP A 74 -54.56 5.74 11.49
N ASP A 75 -55.17 6.44 12.44
CA ASP A 75 -56.52 6.16 12.95
C ASP A 75 -57.62 6.14 11.84
N ALA A 76 -57.31 6.62 10.64
CA ALA A 76 -58.09 6.53 9.40
C ALA A 76 -57.74 5.33 8.49
N GLY A 77 -56.76 4.49 8.85
CA GLY A 77 -56.31 3.35 8.06
C GLY A 77 -55.14 3.64 7.11
N GLU A 78 -54.56 4.85 7.10
CA GLU A 78 -53.50 5.23 6.16
C GLU A 78 -52.09 5.01 6.70
N TRP A 79 -51.30 4.16 6.03
CA TRP A 79 -49.92 3.85 6.42
C TRP A 79 -49.01 5.08 6.36
N THR A 80 -48.69 5.69 7.52
CA THR A 80 -47.69 6.76 7.56
C THR A 80 -46.29 6.17 7.41
N LYS A 81 -45.71 6.31 6.21
CA LYS A 81 -44.34 5.89 5.90
C LYS A 81 -43.39 7.06 6.22
N THR A 82 -42.62 6.94 7.30
CA THR A 82 -41.46 7.82 7.52
C THR A 82 -40.17 7.08 7.24
N THR A 83 -39.30 7.70 6.45
CA THR A 83 -37.94 7.22 6.17
C THR A 83 -36.95 7.57 7.31
N LEU A 84 -37.36 8.41 8.26
CA LEU A 84 -36.50 8.97 9.31
C LEU A 84 -36.70 8.31 10.68
N SER A 85 -37.70 7.44 10.86
CA SER A 85 -37.94 6.75 12.15
C SER A 85 -36.77 5.86 12.58
N GLY A 86 -36.19 5.10 11.65
CA GLY A 86 -35.02 4.27 11.92
C GLY A 86 -33.83 5.10 12.37
N ILE A 87 -33.59 6.24 11.71
CA ILE A 87 -32.51 7.18 12.09
C ILE A 87 -32.78 7.78 13.47
N ALA A 88 -34.01 8.18 13.75
CA ALA A 88 -34.40 8.69 15.07
C ALA A 88 -34.24 7.64 16.19
N ALA A 89 -34.57 6.37 15.91
CA ALA A 89 -34.38 5.28 16.85
C ALA A 89 -32.90 5.01 17.14
N VAL A 90 -32.05 4.97 16.11
CA VAL A 90 -30.59 4.80 16.26
C VAL A 90 -29.98 6.00 17.00
N ALA A 91 -30.35 7.23 16.64
CA ALA A 91 -29.89 8.42 17.33
C ALA A 91 -30.28 8.39 18.81
N ARG A 92 -31.51 7.98 19.13
CA ARG A 92 -31.93 7.80 20.53
C ARG A 92 -31.08 6.74 21.23
N MET A 93 -30.83 5.58 20.63
CA MET A 93 -29.99 4.54 21.26
C MET A 93 -28.54 4.98 21.47
N GLN A 94 -28.00 5.78 20.56
CA GLN A 94 -26.60 6.22 20.61
C GLN A 94 -26.37 7.39 21.57
N PHE A 95 -27.30 8.35 21.63
CA PHE A 95 -27.16 9.59 22.40
C PHE A 95 -27.93 9.60 23.72
N ALA A 96 -28.88 8.67 23.93
CA ALA A 96 -29.57 8.55 25.21
C ALA A 96 -28.55 8.24 26.31
N SER A 97 -28.36 9.23 27.16
CA SER A 97 -27.44 9.17 28.27
C SER A 97 -27.99 10.01 29.41
N ALA A 98 -27.63 9.62 30.62
CA ALA A 98 -28.01 10.33 31.83
C ALA A 98 -26.80 10.46 32.74
N VAL A 99 -26.59 11.66 33.25
CA VAL A 99 -25.59 11.96 34.27
C VAL A 99 -26.35 12.40 35.52
N SER A 100 -26.16 11.69 36.62
CA SER A 100 -26.63 12.11 37.93
C SER A 100 -25.46 12.47 38.82
N LEU A 101 -25.65 13.53 39.60
CA LEU A 101 -24.66 13.99 40.57
C LEU A 101 -25.25 13.75 41.95
N ILE A 102 -24.57 12.97 42.78
CA ILE A 102 -24.95 12.78 44.18
C ILE A 102 -23.89 13.37 45.09
N GLN A 103 -24.34 14.05 46.13
CA GLN A 103 -23.47 14.51 47.20
C GLN A 103 -23.18 13.33 48.12
N TRP A 104 -21.90 13.02 48.34
CA TRP A 104 -21.48 12.01 49.30
C TRP A 104 -21.44 12.63 50.71
N SER A 105 -22.47 12.36 51.51
CA SER A 105 -22.50 12.77 52.92
C SER A 105 -21.82 11.71 53.80
N GLY A 106 -20.58 11.96 54.23
CA GLY A 106 -19.83 11.04 55.10
C GLY A 106 -18.35 11.37 55.30
N VAL A 107 -17.87 12.44 54.68
CA VAL A 107 -16.48 12.92 54.73
C VAL A 107 -16.47 14.40 55.10
N SER A 108 -15.37 14.84 55.74
CA SER A 108 -15.18 16.21 56.23
C SER A 108 -15.11 17.28 55.13
N ALA A 109 -15.02 16.89 53.86
CA ALA A 109 -15.12 17.76 52.70
C ALA A 109 -16.30 17.32 51.80
N PRO A 110 -17.09 18.25 51.23
CA PRO A 110 -18.16 17.90 50.30
C PRO A 110 -17.55 17.22 49.07
N GLN A 111 -17.85 15.94 48.90
CA GLN A 111 -17.49 15.18 47.71
C GLN A 111 -18.74 14.98 46.85
N VAL A 112 -18.58 15.05 45.53
CA VAL A 112 -19.65 14.75 44.58
C VAL A 112 -19.22 13.53 43.78
N VAL A 113 -20.14 12.57 43.65
CA VAL A 113 -19.97 11.43 42.76
C VAL A 113 -20.84 11.65 41.55
N ALA A 114 -20.23 11.58 40.37
CA ALA A 114 -20.96 11.54 39.12
C ALA A 114 -21.28 10.09 38.79
N TYR A 115 -22.53 9.82 38.42
CA TYR A 115 -22.94 8.55 37.82
C TYR A 115 -23.36 8.82 36.39
N SER A 116 -22.68 8.20 35.44
CA SER A 116 -23.03 8.28 34.03
C SER A 116 -23.61 6.95 33.54
N SER A 117 -24.70 7.04 32.78
CA SER A 117 -25.28 5.91 32.05
C SER A 117 -25.42 6.26 30.57
N GLY A 118 -25.23 5.26 29.72
CA GLY A 118 -25.20 5.42 28.27
C GLY A 118 -23.80 5.76 27.73
N TRP A 119 -23.46 5.19 26.58
CA TRP A 119 -22.15 5.31 25.95
C TRP A 119 -21.70 6.76 25.75
N PHE A 120 -22.63 7.64 25.36
CA PHE A 120 -22.32 9.02 25.05
C PHE A 120 -21.78 9.82 26.25
N ALA A 121 -22.35 9.63 27.45
CA ALA A 121 -21.86 10.32 28.66
C ALA A 121 -20.45 9.87 29.07
N TRP A 122 -20.09 8.60 28.83
CA TRP A 122 -18.75 8.09 29.08
C TRP A 122 -17.72 8.71 28.12
N GLN A 123 -18.11 8.90 26.85
CA GLN A 123 -17.26 9.59 25.87
C GLN A 123 -16.96 11.04 26.24
N GLN A 124 -17.86 11.70 26.98
CA GLN A 124 -17.66 13.06 27.49
C GLN A 124 -16.78 13.12 28.75
N GLY A 125 -16.14 12.00 29.14
CA GLY A 125 -15.23 11.96 30.29
C GLY A 125 -15.91 12.02 31.64
N VAL A 126 -17.23 11.75 31.71
CA VAL A 126 -17.95 11.64 32.98
C VAL A 126 -17.76 10.21 33.53
N GLU A 127 -16.68 10.00 34.27
CA GLU A 127 -16.39 8.74 34.94
C GLU A 127 -17.08 8.64 36.31
N ASN A 128 -17.35 7.40 36.75
CA ASN A 128 -17.94 7.09 38.05
C ASN A 128 -16.90 7.18 39.18
N THR A 129 -16.32 8.35 39.39
CA THR A 129 -15.23 8.58 40.34
C THR A 129 -15.57 9.66 41.35
N ILE A 130 -14.97 9.56 42.54
CA ILE A 130 -15.02 10.60 43.55
C ILE A 130 -14.11 11.73 43.07
N VAL A 131 -14.69 12.87 42.71
CA VAL A 131 -13.93 14.02 42.21
C VAL A 131 -14.09 15.20 43.16
N GLY A 132 -13.00 15.92 43.41
CA GLY A 132 -13.03 17.17 44.19
C GLY A 132 -13.86 18.25 43.48
N CYS A 133 -13.70 18.38 42.17
CA CYS A 133 -14.65 19.08 41.29
C CYS A 133 -14.86 18.24 40.01
N ILE A 134 -16.11 18.03 39.57
CA ILE A 134 -16.40 17.35 38.29
C ILE A 134 -15.86 18.19 37.12
N PRO A 135 -15.26 17.58 36.07
CA PRO A 135 -14.79 18.31 34.88
C PRO A 135 -15.92 19.09 34.18
N ASP A 136 -15.53 20.09 33.40
CA ASP A 136 -16.45 20.81 32.53
C ASP A 136 -16.95 19.86 31.43
N ILE A 137 -18.27 19.83 31.25
CA ILE A 137 -18.91 19.10 30.16
C ILE A 137 -19.16 20.15 29.08
N GLU A 138 -18.54 20.00 27.92
CA GLU A 138 -18.80 20.90 26.78
C GLU A 138 -20.20 20.67 26.22
N ASN A 139 -20.73 21.60 25.43
CA ASN A 139 -22.04 21.43 24.81
C ASN A 139 -21.97 20.36 23.70
N PRO A 140 -22.54 19.16 23.87
CA PRO A 140 -22.48 18.10 22.87
C PRO A 140 -23.37 18.33 21.64
N THR A 141 -24.17 19.40 21.60
CA THR A 141 -25.17 19.61 20.54
C THR A 141 -24.56 19.48 19.14
N GLU A 142 -23.40 20.09 18.94
CA GLU A 142 -22.70 20.05 17.65
C GLU A 142 -22.17 18.67 17.29
N GLN A 143 -21.68 17.92 18.28
CA GLN A 143 -21.24 16.55 18.08
C GLN A 143 -22.43 15.63 17.71
N ILE A 144 -23.55 15.80 18.40
CA ILE A 144 -24.78 15.04 18.13
C ILE A 144 -25.27 15.35 16.70
N LEU A 145 -25.38 16.63 16.33
CA LEU A 145 -25.80 17.04 14.99
C LEU A 145 -24.88 16.48 13.91
N ASN A 146 -23.57 16.59 14.10
CA ASN A 146 -22.60 16.08 13.13
C ASN A 146 -22.70 14.56 12.93
N GLN A 147 -22.85 13.79 14.00
CA GLN A 147 -22.99 12.34 13.92
C GLN A 147 -24.33 11.92 13.32
N VAL A 148 -25.42 12.62 13.64
CA VAL A 148 -26.73 12.37 13.02
C VAL A 148 -26.69 12.68 11.53
N ASN A 149 -26.11 13.81 11.13
CA ASN A 149 -25.95 14.18 9.71
C ASN A 149 -25.08 13.15 8.96
N GLU A 150 -23.98 12.70 9.56
CA GLU A 150 -23.13 11.67 8.96
C GLU A 150 -23.89 10.33 8.82
N LEU A 151 -24.66 9.94 9.83
CA LEU A 151 -25.50 8.74 9.76
C LEU A 151 -26.54 8.85 8.65
N MET A 152 -27.25 9.97 8.57
CA MET A 152 -28.24 10.25 7.52
C MET A 152 -27.59 10.17 6.13
N PHE A 153 -26.43 10.79 5.97
CA PHE A 153 -25.67 10.78 4.71
C PHE A 153 -25.28 9.36 4.30
N ARG A 154 -24.68 8.59 5.22
CA ARG A 154 -24.24 7.21 4.93
C ARG A 154 -25.41 6.29 4.60
N VAL A 155 -26.53 6.44 5.31
CA VAL A 155 -27.76 5.69 5.02
C VAL A 155 -28.29 6.07 3.63
N GLY A 156 -28.32 7.36 3.30
CA GLY A 156 -28.72 7.85 1.98
C GLY A 156 -27.88 7.25 0.84
N VAL A 157 -26.55 7.31 0.97
CA VAL A 157 -25.61 6.72 -0.01
C VAL A 157 -25.83 5.22 -0.14
N HIS A 158 -25.96 4.50 0.98
CA HIS A 158 -26.16 3.05 0.97
C HIS A 158 -27.49 2.65 0.29
N TYR A 159 -28.56 3.38 0.56
CA TYR A 159 -29.85 3.16 -0.10
C TYR A 159 -29.79 3.43 -1.61
N GLY A 160 -29.13 4.52 -2.02
CA GLY A 160 -28.92 4.84 -3.43
C GLY A 160 -28.12 3.77 -4.18
N GLN A 161 -27.20 3.07 -3.51
CA GLN A 161 -26.44 1.97 -4.10
C GLN A 161 -27.20 0.63 -4.14
N THR A 162 -28.18 0.44 -3.27
CA THR A 162 -28.80 -0.89 -3.04
C THR A 162 -30.10 -1.08 -3.82
N TYR A 163 -30.88 -0.03 -4.03
CA TYR A 163 -32.22 -0.11 -4.59
C TYR A 163 -32.33 0.55 -5.96
N ASP A 164 -33.19 0.00 -6.82
CA ASP A 164 -33.49 0.60 -8.12
C ASP A 164 -34.13 1.99 -7.98
N VAL A 165 -33.84 2.86 -8.95
CA VAL A 165 -34.34 4.24 -9.02
C VAL A 165 -35.85 4.34 -8.79
N TRP A 166 -36.65 3.43 -9.37
CA TRP A 166 -38.12 3.48 -9.25
C TRP A 166 -38.63 3.31 -7.80
N LYS A 167 -37.92 2.53 -6.97
CA LYS A 167 -38.25 2.36 -5.54
C LYS A 167 -37.87 3.57 -4.71
N LEU A 168 -36.83 4.29 -5.14
CA LEU A 168 -36.35 5.50 -4.51
C LEU A 168 -37.20 6.71 -4.89
N THR A 169 -37.68 6.80 -6.13
CA THR A 169 -38.51 7.92 -6.61
C THR A 169 -39.93 7.91 -6.05
N SER A 170 -40.51 6.74 -5.79
CA SER A 170 -41.90 6.64 -5.31
C SER A 170 -42.16 7.34 -3.96
N PRO A 171 -41.24 7.31 -2.97
CA PRO A 171 -41.37 8.05 -1.72
C PRO A 171 -40.66 9.42 -1.69
N MET A 172 -40.03 9.87 -2.78
CA MET A 172 -39.29 11.15 -2.80
C MET A 172 -40.20 12.35 -3.02
N ASP A 173 -39.82 13.48 -2.43
CA ASP A 173 -40.51 14.76 -2.62
C ASP A 173 -40.39 15.24 -4.08
N ASN A 174 -41.44 15.89 -4.57
CA ASN A 174 -41.45 16.49 -5.91
C ASN A 174 -40.32 17.52 -6.05
N GLY A 175 -39.49 17.37 -7.08
CA GLY A 175 -38.34 18.23 -7.35
C GLY A 175 -37.00 17.72 -6.79
N MET A 176 -36.99 16.56 -6.14
CA MET A 176 -35.77 15.85 -5.76
C MET A 176 -35.43 14.79 -6.80
N GLU A 177 -34.16 14.70 -7.19
CA GLU A 177 -33.65 13.66 -8.10
C GLU A 177 -32.77 12.67 -7.34
N VAL A 178 -32.89 11.38 -7.67
CA VAL A 178 -32.08 10.30 -7.10
C VAL A 178 -30.63 10.43 -7.58
N ASP A 179 -30.47 10.72 -8.87
CA ASP A 179 -29.18 10.88 -9.50
C ASP A 179 -28.81 12.36 -9.50
N GLN A 180 -27.68 12.69 -8.89
CA GLN A 180 -27.14 14.05 -8.89
C GLN A 180 -25.80 14.07 -9.62
N THR A 181 -25.65 15.01 -10.55
CA THR A 181 -24.38 15.20 -11.26
C THR A 181 -23.55 16.22 -10.50
N VAL A 182 -22.47 15.77 -9.85
CA VAL A 182 -21.59 16.65 -9.07
C VAL A 182 -20.30 16.90 -9.84
N THR A 183 -19.92 18.15 -10.00
CA THR A 183 -18.59 18.52 -10.53
C THR A 183 -17.55 18.44 -9.42
N GLY A 184 -16.51 17.63 -9.61
CA GLY A 184 -15.44 17.45 -8.63
C GLY A 184 -14.04 17.49 -9.27
N THR A 185 -13.03 17.65 -8.43
CA THR A 185 -11.61 17.57 -8.84
C THR A 185 -11.10 16.16 -8.57
N ASP A 186 -10.67 15.46 -9.63
CA ASP A 186 -10.03 14.15 -9.50
C ASP A 186 -8.53 14.31 -9.24
N VAL A 187 -7.99 13.55 -8.28
CA VAL A 187 -6.58 13.56 -7.91
C VAL A 187 -6.03 12.15 -8.12
N GLU A 188 -5.53 11.91 -9.32
CA GLU A 188 -4.92 10.63 -9.68
C GLU A 188 -3.41 10.64 -9.39
N SER A 189 -2.90 9.54 -8.84
CA SER A 189 -1.46 9.34 -8.67
C SER A 189 -0.87 8.81 -9.98
N VAL A 190 -0.25 9.68 -10.77
CA VAL A 190 0.44 9.28 -12.01
C VAL A 190 1.91 8.95 -11.69
N GLU A 191 2.36 7.77 -12.11
CA GLU A 191 3.77 7.40 -12.04
C GLU A 191 4.58 8.19 -13.08
N VAL A 192 5.37 9.16 -12.62
CA VAL A 192 6.28 9.92 -13.49
C VAL A 192 7.67 9.28 -13.43
N PHE A 193 8.06 8.59 -14.50
CA PHE A 193 9.42 8.06 -14.63
C PHE A 193 10.42 9.19 -14.87
N ARG A 194 11.30 9.44 -13.89
CA ARG A 194 12.42 10.39 -14.01
C ARG A 194 13.68 9.64 -14.40
N THR A 195 14.14 9.82 -15.64
CA THR A 195 15.40 9.22 -16.09
C THR A 195 16.60 10.04 -15.61
N GLU A 196 17.52 9.37 -14.90
CA GLU A 196 18.82 9.91 -14.50
C GLU A 196 19.81 9.79 -15.66
N PHE A 197 19.96 10.86 -16.46
CA PHE A 197 20.87 10.87 -17.62
C PHE A 197 22.33 10.58 -17.27
N ALA A 198 22.77 10.90 -16.04
CA ALA A 198 24.11 10.61 -15.57
C ALA A 198 24.39 9.10 -15.52
N CYS A 199 23.44 8.32 -15.00
CA CYS A 199 23.54 6.85 -14.96
C CYS A 199 23.54 6.25 -16.37
N PHE A 200 22.71 6.78 -17.27
CA PHE A 200 22.69 6.36 -18.67
C PHE A 200 24.02 6.64 -19.38
N ALA A 201 24.57 7.84 -19.20
CA ALA A 201 25.86 8.23 -19.78
C ALA A 201 27.01 7.37 -19.22
N ALA A 202 27.01 7.08 -17.91
CA ALA A 202 28.00 6.20 -17.30
C ALA A 202 27.93 4.78 -17.87
N ALA A 203 26.73 4.21 -18.02
CA ALA A 203 26.54 2.90 -18.63
C ALA A 203 27.03 2.87 -20.08
N ALA A 204 26.69 3.90 -20.87
CA ALA A 204 27.16 4.02 -22.25
C ALA A 204 28.70 4.13 -22.34
N ALA A 205 29.32 4.89 -21.43
CA ALA A 205 30.77 5.01 -21.37
C ALA A 205 31.46 3.68 -21.05
N ILE A 206 30.92 2.90 -20.11
CA ILE A 206 31.44 1.56 -19.76
C ILE A 206 31.32 0.60 -20.95
N GLN A 207 30.20 0.64 -21.68
CA GLN A 207 29.99 -0.18 -22.89
C GLN A 207 31.04 0.14 -23.97
N LEU A 208 31.29 1.43 -24.22
CA LEU A 208 32.30 1.89 -25.18
C LEU A 208 33.70 1.51 -24.75
N PHE A 209 34.04 1.71 -23.47
CA PHE A 209 35.34 1.34 -22.92
C PHE A 209 35.61 -0.16 -23.08
N THR A 210 34.63 -1.01 -22.77
CA THR A 210 34.75 -2.46 -22.94
C THR A 210 34.95 -2.84 -24.40
N SER A 211 34.24 -2.18 -25.32
CA SER A 211 34.40 -2.40 -26.76
C SER A 211 35.80 -2.00 -27.26
N LEU A 212 36.37 -0.92 -26.73
CA LEU A 212 37.74 -0.50 -27.04
C LEU A 212 38.78 -1.50 -26.53
N VAL A 213 38.62 -1.99 -25.30
CA VAL A 213 39.51 -3.02 -24.73
C VAL A 213 39.49 -4.28 -25.58
N ILE A 214 38.30 -4.74 -26.00
CA ILE A 214 38.15 -5.88 -26.92
C ILE A 214 38.78 -5.57 -28.28
N GLY A 215 38.56 -4.37 -28.84
CA GLY A 215 39.18 -3.97 -30.11
C GLY A 215 40.71 -3.99 -30.05
N MET A 216 41.29 -3.61 -28.92
CA MET A 216 42.73 -3.59 -28.70
C MET A 216 43.34 -5.00 -28.69
N THR A 217 42.62 -6.03 -28.23
CA THR A 217 43.14 -7.41 -28.28
C THR A 217 43.24 -7.96 -29.70
N PHE A 218 42.44 -7.43 -30.63
CA PHE A 218 42.54 -7.76 -32.07
C PHE A 218 43.54 -6.87 -32.83
N TRP A 219 44.19 -5.93 -32.14
CA TRP A 219 45.13 -5.01 -32.77
C TRP A 219 46.38 -5.77 -33.26
N GLY A 220 46.60 -5.79 -34.57
CA GLY A 220 47.74 -6.48 -35.20
C GLY A 220 47.39 -7.80 -35.88
N TYR A 221 46.14 -8.27 -35.79
CA TYR A 221 45.69 -9.46 -36.55
C TYR A 221 45.80 -9.27 -38.07
N TRP A 222 45.75 -8.02 -38.54
CA TRP A 222 45.97 -7.66 -39.96
C TRP A 222 47.43 -7.80 -40.43
N ARG A 223 48.41 -7.93 -39.52
CA ARG A 223 49.81 -8.17 -39.90
C ARG A 223 50.09 -9.65 -40.17
N LEU A 224 49.15 -10.54 -39.86
CA LEU A 224 49.26 -11.94 -40.26
C LEU A 224 49.15 -11.99 -41.78
N GLY A 225 50.17 -12.52 -42.46
CA GLY A 225 50.21 -12.67 -43.92
C GLY A 225 49.18 -13.65 -44.51
N ARG A 226 48.09 -13.94 -43.78
CA ARG A 226 47.00 -14.82 -44.17
C ARG A 226 45.68 -14.30 -43.61
N SER A 227 44.58 -14.53 -44.33
CA SER A 227 43.24 -14.25 -43.84
C SER A 227 42.93 -15.17 -42.67
N THR A 228 42.86 -14.62 -41.45
CA THR A 228 42.40 -15.37 -40.28
C THR A 228 40.90 -15.26 -40.18
N SER A 229 40.22 -16.41 -40.14
CA SER A 229 38.84 -16.48 -39.71
C SER A 229 38.88 -17.04 -38.30
N LEU A 230 38.32 -16.36 -37.30
CA LEU A 230 38.18 -16.88 -35.92
C LEU A 230 37.21 -18.09 -35.86
N SER A 231 37.17 -18.88 -36.93
CA SER A 231 36.43 -20.11 -37.06
C SER A 231 36.93 -21.12 -36.04
N PRO A 232 36.03 -21.97 -35.50
CA PRO A 232 36.39 -22.98 -34.53
C PRO A 232 37.54 -23.91 -34.98
N LEU A 233 37.70 -24.15 -36.28
CA LEU A 233 38.79 -24.97 -36.83
C LEU A 233 40.15 -24.28 -36.77
N GLU A 234 40.21 -22.97 -37.07
CA GLU A 234 41.44 -22.19 -36.92
C GLU A 234 41.80 -22.02 -35.44
N THR A 235 40.81 -21.81 -34.58
CA THR A 235 40.99 -21.75 -33.12
C THR A 235 41.47 -23.10 -32.58
N ALA A 236 40.85 -24.22 -32.98
CA ALA A 236 41.30 -25.56 -32.60
C ALA A 236 42.75 -25.83 -33.05
N LYS A 237 43.13 -25.34 -34.23
CA LYS A 237 44.51 -25.42 -34.72
C LYS A 237 45.47 -24.56 -33.91
N ALA A 238 45.08 -23.35 -33.53
CA ALA A 238 45.88 -22.47 -32.68
C ALA A 238 46.14 -23.09 -31.29
N PHE A 239 45.18 -23.86 -30.77
CA PHE A 239 45.34 -24.67 -29.55
C PHE A 239 45.99 -26.04 -29.78
N ASN A 240 46.55 -26.30 -30.97
CA ASN A 240 47.22 -27.54 -31.34
C ASN A 240 46.36 -28.81 -31.12
N ALA A 241 45.05 -28.73 -31.38
CA ALA A 241 44.14 -29.86 -31.20
C ALA A 241 44.53 -31.05 -32.08
N ALA A 242 44.50 -32.26 -31.50
CA ALA A 242 44.98 -33.50 -32.13
C ALA A 242 44.32 -33.77 -33.49
N ALA A 243 43.03 -33.47 -33.64
CA ALA A 243 42.28 -33.71 -34.87
C ALA A 243 42.72 -32.86 -36.07
N VAL A 244 43.36 -31.70 -35.84
CA VAL A 244 43.80 -30.75 -36.87
C VAL A 244 45.31 -30.51 -36.88
N ARG A 245 46.05 -31.29 -36.07
CA ARG A 245 47.49 -31.12 -35.88
C ARG A 245 48.29 -31.30 -37.17
N ASP A 246 47.81 -32.16 -38.07
CA ASP A 246 48.51 -32.47 -39.33
C ASP A 246 48.19 -31.47 -40.46
N ALA A 247 47.25 -30.54 -40.25
CA ALA A 247 47.01 -29.47 -41.22
C ALA A 247 48.20 -28.49 -41.28
N GLY A 248 48.49 -27.93 -42.46
CA GLY A 248 49.59 -26.98 -42.64
C GLY A 248 49.48 -25.76 -41.72
N SER A 249 50.61 -25.28 -41.22
CA SER A 249 50.67 -24.17 -40.24
C SER A 249 50.00 -22.87 -40.73
N ASN A 250 49.99 -22.65 -42.05
CA ASN A 250 49.38 -21.48 -42.68
C ASN A 250 47.98 -21.72 -43.27
N CYS A 251 47.39 -22.92 -43.12
CA CYS A 251 46.10 -23.25 -43.75
C CYS A 251 44.94 -22.43 -43.16
N ASN A 252 44.09 -21.88 -44.03
CA ASN A 252 42.85 -21.21 -43.59
C ASN A 252 41.78 -22.23 -43.16
N GLY A 253 40.72 -21.79 -42.49
CA GLY A 253 39.66 -22.68 -41.98
C GLY A 253 38.99 -23.53 -43.07
N ARG A 254 38.89 -23.03 -44.32
CA ARG A 254 38.35 -23.80 -45.46
C ARG A 254 39.30 -24.89 -45.93
N GLU A 255 40.60 -24.64 -45.94
CA GLU A 255 41.63 -25.61 -46.28
C GLU A 255 41.74 -26.70 -45.21
N ILE A 256 41.67 -26.31 -43.93
CA ILE A 256 41.60 -27.25 -42.81
C ILE A 256 40.34 -28.12 -42.96
N ALA A 257 39.18 -27.53 -43.26
CA ALA A 257 37.94 -28.28 -43.50
C ALA A 257 38.03 -29.25 -44.69
N LYS A 258 38.62 -28.82 -45.82
CA LYS A 258 38.85 -29.69 -46.99
C LYS A 258 39.78 -30.86 -46.66
N LEU A 259 40.82 -30.62 -45.87
CA LEU A 259 41.78 -31.64 -45.46
C LEU A 259 41.18 -32.66 -44.48
N LEU A 260 40.22 -32.22 -43.67
CA LEU A 260 39.45 -33.07 -42.77
C LEU A 260 38.38 -33.89 -43.49
N GLY A 261 37.85 -33.40 -44.61
CA GLY A 261 36.79 -34.06 -45.38
C GLY A 261 35.53 -34.31 -44.53
N ASP A 262 34.91 -35.47 -44.71
CA ASP A 262 33.67 -35.88 -44.00
C ASP A 262 33.92 -36.43 -42.58
N ARG A 263 35.09 -36.18 -41.97
CA ARG A 263 35.39 -36.66 -40.63
C ARG A 263 34.47 -35.99 -39.61
N LYS A 264 33.63 -36.80 -38.95
CA LYS A 264 32.79 -36.34 -37.83
C LYS A 264 33.66 -36.15 -36.58
N ILE A 265 33.93 -34.89 -36.26
CA ILE A 265 34.65 -34.49 -35.04
C ILE A 265 33.63 -33.93 -34.04
N GLN A 266 33.77 -34.31 -32.78
CA GLN A 266 32.98 -33.76 -31.68
C GLN A 266 33.92 -33.08 -30.67
N TYR A 267 33.42 -32.02 -30.04
CA TYR A 267 34.08 -31.37 -28.90
C TYR A 267 33.48 -31.92 -27.61
N GLY A 268 34.33 -32.33 -26.68
CA GLY A 268 33.89 -32.85 -25.39
C GLY A 268 35.06 -33.35 -24.54
N VAL A 269 34.74 -34.13 -23.51
CA VAL A 269 35.74 -34.73 -22.63
C VAL A 269 36.38 -35.91 -23.36
N LEU A 270 37.72 -35.93 -23.38
CA LEU A 270 38.51 -37.03 -23.93
C LEU A 270 38.69 -38.10 -22.87
N ASP A 271 38.47 -39.37 -23.25
CA ASP A 271 38.89 -40.51 -22.45
C ASP A 271 40.44 -40.55 -22.47
N ASP A 272 41.09 -40.29 -21.34
CA ASP A 272 42.53 -40.57 -21.22
C ASP A 272 42.70 -42.11 -21.34
N GLU A 273 43.50 -42.58 -22.30
CA GLU A 273 43.94 -43.98 -22.33
C GLU A 273 44.75 -44.21 -21.05
N VAL A 274 44.13 -44.85 -20.05
CA VAL A 274 44.79 -45.23 -18.80
C VAL A 274 45.84 -46.28 -19.14
N GLU A 275 47.07 -45.84 -19.35
CA GLU A 275 48.23 -46.72 -19.25
C GLU A 275 48.26 -47.22 -17.79
N GLN A 276 47.88 -48.49 -17.59
CA GLN A 276 47.76 -49.14 -16.29
C GLN A 276 49.14 -49.25 -15.61
N THR A 277 49.62 -48.16 -15.02
CA THR A 277 50.63 -48.21 -13.98
C THR A 277 49.98 -47.80 -12.67
N VAL A 278 49.92 -48.79 -11.78
CA VAL A 278 49.24 -48.79 -10.48
C VAL A 278 49.82 -47.70 -9.57
N ALA A 279 49.15 -46.54 -9.49
CA ALA A 279 49.33 -45.57 -8.43
C ALA A 279 47.95 -45.17 -7.89
N ALA A 280 47.69 -45.48 -6.62
CA ALA A 280 46.37 -45.44 -5.99
C ALA A 280 45.84 -44.03 -5.66
N ASP A 281 46.35 -42.99 -6.32
CA ASP A 281 46.01 -41.59 -6.03
C ASP A 281 45.83 -40.74 -7.31
N TYR A 282 45.43 -41.37 -8.41
CA TYR A 282 45.20 -40.69 -9.69
C TYR A 282 43.78 -40.14 -9.77
N VAL A 283 43.63 -38.82 -9.67
CA VAL A 283 42.41 -38.10 -10.07
C VAL A 283 42.45 -37.94 -11.58
N PRO A 284 41.51 -38.53 -12.35
CA PRO A 284 41.49 -38.36 -13.80
C PRO A 284 41.26 -36.88 -14.13
N THR A 285 42.24 -36.27 -14.79
CA THR A 285 42.07 -34.90 -15.29
C THR A 285 41.22 -34.95 -16.55
N GLU A 286 39.94 -34.60 -16.46
CA GLU A 286 39.08 -34.46 -17.63
C GLU A 286 39.68 -33.41 -18.58
N LYS A 287 40.21 -33.85 -19.72
CA LYS A 287 40.75 -32.95 -20.76
C LYS A 287 39.69 -32.71 -21.81
N LEU A 288 39.34 -31.45 -22.01
CA LEU A 288 38.46 -31.03 -23.10
C LEU A 288 39.26 -30.99 -24.41
N GLY A 289 38.73 -31.64 -25.45
CA GLY A 289 39.39 -31.67 -26.74
C GLY A 289 38.48 -32.05 -27.89
N PHE A 290 39.03 -31.94 -29.09
CA PHE A 290 38.37 -32.39 -30.32
C PHE A 290 38.87 -33.78 -30.68
N ALA A 291 37.98 -34.77 -30.73
CA ALA A 291 38.28 -36.11 -31.24
C ALA A 291 37.11 -36.67 -32.05
N THR A 292 37.35 -37.81 -32.70
CA THR A 292 36.31 -38.57 -33.40
C THR A 292 35.29 -39.11 -32.40
N GLY A 293 34.00 -39.12 -32.77
CA GLY A 293 32.88 -39.32 -31.84
C GLY A 293 32.86 -40.62 -31.01
N ALA A 294 33.80 -41.54 -31.20
CA ALA A 294 33.98 -42.71 -30.35
C ALA A 294 34.82 -42.43 -29.08
N ARG A 295 35.57 -41.33 -29.04
CA ARG A 295 36.48 -40.95 -27.93
C ARG A 295 36.05 -39.67 -27.20
N VAL A 296 34.82 -39.20 -27.45
CA VAL A 296 34.30 -37.95 -26.94
C VAL A 296 32.94 -38.18 -26.34
N HIS A 297 32.79 -37.81 -25.07
CA HIS A 297 31.52 -37.86 -24.37
C HIS A 297 31.17 -36.46 -23.88
N ARG A 298 29.87 -36.21 -23.70
CA ARG A 298 29.39 -34.90 -23.26
C ARG A 298 29.84 -34.68 -21.82
N PRO A 299 30.38 -33.50 -21.47
CA PRO A 299 30.69 -33.19 -20.09
C PRO A 299 29.39 -33.32 -19.28
N THR A 300 29.36 -34.26 -18.34
CA THR A 300 28.31 -34.35 -17.34
C THR A 300 28.52 -33.19 -16.37
N ALA A 301 28.08 -32.00 -16.78
CA ALA A 301 27.97 -30.88 -15.87
C ALA A 301 27.06 -31.31 -14.72
N ARG A 302 27.63 -31.50 -13.53
CA ARG A 302 26.85 -31.52 -12.31
C ARG A 302 26.26 -30.13 -12.20
N HIS A 303 25.04 -29.95 -12.69
CA HIS A 303 24.31 -28.69 -12.51
C HIS A 303 24.30 -28.42 -11.00
N PRO A 304 24.75 -27.23 -10.55
CA PRO A 304 24.59 -26.86 -9.16
C PRO A 304 23.11 -27.01 -8.83
N SER A 305 22.84 -27.71 -7.74
CA SER A 305 21.48 -27.92 -7.27
C SER A 305 20.80 -26.56 -7.11
N TRP A 306 19.47 -26.52 -7.28
CA TRP A 306 18.68 -25.30 -7.08
C TRP A 306 18.97 -24.64 -5.70
N SER A 307 19.34 -25.45 -4.70
CA SER A 307 19.80 -25.00 -3.37
C SER A 307 21.12 -24.22 -3.39
N GLU A 308 22.09 -24.60 -4.22
CA GLU A 308 23.38 -23.91 -4.33
C GLU A 308 23.23 -22.56 -5.06
N CYS A 309 22.36 -22.50 -6.07
CA CYS A 309 21.99 -21.22 -6.70
C CYS A 309 21.27 -20.27 -5.74
N ASN A 310 20.36 -20.78 -4.91
CA ASN A 310 19.70 -19.98 -3.89
C ASN A 310 20.68 -19.48 -2.82
N ALA A 311 21.66 -20.30 -2.44
CA ALA A 311 22.70 -19.89 -1.48
C ALA A 311 23.57 -18.74 -2.04
N MET A 312 23.93 -18.77 -3.33
CA MET A 312 24.65 -17.66 -3.99
C MET A 312 23.79 -16.39 -4.07
N LEU A 313 22.51 -16.50 -4.42
CA LEU A 313 21.60 -15.35 -4.46
C LEU A 313 21.42 -14.73 -3.07
N GLU A 314 21.23 -15.55 -2.03
CA GLU A 314 21.14 -15.07 -0.64
C GLU A 314 22.42 -14.36 -0.19
N ALA A 315 23.59 -14.90 -0.51
CA ALA A 315 24.86 -14.26 -0.19
C ALA A 315 24.96 -12.86 -0.83
N THR A 316 24.52 -12.74 -2.09
CA THR A 316 24.50 -11.47 -2.83
C THR A 316 23.53 -10.46 -2.20
N PHE A 317 22.33 -10.91 -1.79
CA PHE A 317 21.36 -10.05 -1.09
C PHE A 317 21.84 -9.61 0.30
N ARG A 318 22.52 -10.49 1.05
CA ARG A 318 23.11 -10.14 2.36
C ARG A 318 24.20 -9.08 2.19
N MET A 319 25.01 -9.18 1.14
CA MET A 319 26.05 -8.19 0.82
C MET A 319 25.43 -6.82 0.50
N LYS A 320 24.36 -6.80 -0.31
CA LYS A 320 23.61 -5.57 -0.66
C LYS A 320 22.95 -4.92 0.57
N ARG A 321 22.41 -5.71 1.50
CA ARG A 321 21.86 -5.19 2.78
C ARG A 321 22.94 -4.64 3.72
N ARG A 322 24.12 -5.27 3.77
CA ARG A 322 25.27 -4.73 4.53
C ARG A 322 25.75 -3.40 3.95
N TRP A 323 25.82 -3.30 2.63
CA TRP A 323 26.25 -2.07 1.95
C TRP A 323 25.30 -0.89 2.22
N ARG A 324 23.97 -1.09 2.14
CA ARG A 324 22.99 -0.04 2.50
C ARG A 324 23.10 0.44 3.95
N ARG A 325 23.35 -0.49 4.89
CA ARG A 325 23.54 -0.12 6.30
C ARG A 325 24.82 0.70 6.52
N ALA A 326 25.91 0.38 5.82
CA ALA A 326 27.15 1.15 5.90
C ALA A 326 26.97 2.58 5.35
N VAL A 327 26.26 2.74 4.23
CA VAL A 327 26.00 4.07 3.64
C VAL A 327 25.10 4.93 4.55
N ASN A 328 24.06 4.36 5.15
CA ASN A 328 23.18 5.12 6.05
C ASN A 328 23.85 5.49 7.38
N HIS A 329 24.85 4.75 7.85
CA HIS A 329 25.62 5.15 9.03
C HIS A 329 26.66 6.23 8.73
N GLY A 330 27.17 6.32 7.49
CA GLY A 330 28.08 7.38 7.06
C GLY A 330 27.44 8.77 7.05
N SER A 331 26.18 8.88 6.60
CA SER A 331 25.50 10.19 6.50
C SER A 331 25.07 10.79 7.85
N VAL A 332 24.88 9.96 8.89
CA VAL A 332 24.51 10.43 10.24
C VAL A 332 25.69 11.03 10.99
N VAL A 333 26.93 10.60 10.69
CA VAL A 333 28.14 11.12 11.34
C VAL A 333 28.51 12.51 10.79
N GLU A 334 28.25 12.80 9.52
CA GLU A 334 28.55 14.10 8.90
C GLU A 334 27.62 15.23 9.38
N SER A 335 26.35 14.92 9.73
CA SER A 335 25.41 15.91 10.28
C SER A 335 25.67 16.28 11.74
N ALA A 336 26.46 15.50 12.48
CA ALA A 336 26.78 15.80 13.88
C ALA A 336 28.03 16.71 14.04
N MET A 337 28.87 16.85 13.00
CA MET A 337 30.14 17.60 13.08
C MET A 337 30.08 19.05 12.63
N THR A 338 28.97 19.53 12.04
CA THR A 338 28.84 20.88 11.46
C THR A 338 28.15 21.92 12.37
N ARG A 339 27.96 21.66 13.68
CA ARG A 339 27.28 22.58 14.63
C ARG A 339 28.16 23.28 15.67
N HIS A 340 29.48 23.32 15.49
CA HIS A 340 30.35 24.18 16.31
C HIS A 340 31.32 24.96 15.43
N SER A 341 30.97 26.21 15.09
CA SER A 341 31.89 27.36 14.96
C SER A 341 31.28 28.47 14.09
N VAL A 342 30.48 29.37 14.67
CA VAL A 342 30.50 30.80 14.27
C VAL A 342 30.09 31.64 15.49
N THR A 343 31.09 32.18 16.18
CA THR A 343 30.98 33.41 16.97
C THR A 343 32.15 34.29 16.54
N ALA A 344 31.84 35.39 15.88
CA ALA A 344 32.59 36.64 15.85
C ALA A 344 31.57 37.76 15.67
#